data_AF-A0A6N6VQP5-F1
#
_entry.id   AF-A0A6N6VQP5-F1
#
_cell.length_a   1.000
_cell.length_b   1.000
_cell.length_c   1.000
_cell.angle_alpha   90.00
_cell.angle_beta   90.00
_cell.angle_gamma   90.00
#
_symmetry.space_group_name_H-M   'P 1'
#
loop_
_entity.id
_entity.type
_entity.pdbx_description
1 polymer ?
#
loop_
_entity_poly.entity_id
_entity_poly.type
_entity_poly.pdbx_seq_one_letter_code
_entity_poly.pdbx_strand_id
1 'polypeptide(L)'
;MQEPKYLNKISGWILTDGKWHPTEEWWHINAIYDLKEEGYPILQSKETKEILKEGDESKIRDHLAALGFIKISRSQIDGIKLNITQLVTLQNLLSLCNPDDEIGILGSNGVLKFIRISRIMKLKNPNALFD
;
A
#
# COMPACT_ATOMS: atom_id res chain seq x y z
N MET A 1 29.61 1.14 7.43
CA MET A 1 28.51 2.10 7.64
C MET A 1 27.21 1.34 7.46
N GLN A 2 26.36 1.23 8.49
CA GLN A 2 24.99 0.74 8.28
C GLN A 2 24.24 1.83 7.54
N GLU A 3 23.87 1.58 6.29
CA GLU A 3 22.98 2.48 5.56
C GLU A 3 21.69 2.66 6.37
N PRO A 4 21.10 3.86 6.37
CA PRO A 4 19.86 4.06 7.10
C PRO A 4 18.79 3.15 6.49
N LYS A 5 18.16 2.31 7.31
CA LYS A 5 17.05 1.44 6.90
C LYS A 5 15.81 2.30 6.62
N TYR A 6 15.78 3.00 5.49
CA TYR A 6 14.67 3.85 5.06
C TYR A 6 13.39 3.05 4.76
N LEU A 7 13.52 1.75 4.49
CA LEU A 7 12.40 0.86 4.17
C LEU A 7 11.33 0.85 5.28
N ASN A 8 11.76 0.76 6.53
CA ASN A 8 10.86 0.78 7.70
C ASN A 8 10.20 2.15 7.94
N LYS A 9 10.62 3.20 7.24
CA LYS A 9 10.05 4.54 7.36
C LYS A 9 8.96 4.81 6.31
N ILE A 10 8.85 3.97 5.29
CA ILE A 10 7.81 4.08 4.28
C ILE A 10 6.53 3.48 4.87
N SER A 11 5.59 4.35 5.20
CA SER A 11 4.31 4.01 5.81
C SER A 11 3.21 4.90 5.22
N GLY A 12 2.10 4.30 4.79
CA GLY A 12 1.06 5.01 4.05
C GLY A 12 0.31 4.17 3.02
N TRP A 13 -0.43 4.89 2.18
CA TRP A 13 -1.27 4.34 1.14
C TRP A 13 -0.86 4.84 -0.24
N ILE A 14 -0.74 3.93 -1.20
CA ILE A 14 -0.80 4.31 -2.62
C ILE A 14 -2.28 4.21 -3.04
N LEU A 15 -2.85 5.34 -3.42
CA LEU A 15 -4.25 5.46 -3.84
C LEU A 15 -4.47 4.84 -5.22
N THR A 16 -5.74 4.70 -5.63
CA THR A 16 -6.10 4.06 -6.91
C THR A 16 -5.62 4.83 -8.14
N ASP A 17 -5.44 6.15 -8.01
CA ASP A 17 -4.86 7.02 -9.03
C ASP A 17 -3.31 7.00 -9.04
N GLY A 18 -2.69 6.28 -8.10
CA GLY A 18 -1.24 6.19 -7.95
C GLY A 18 -0.64 7.25 -7.03
N LYS A 19 -1.42 8.16 -6.45
CA LYS A 19 -0.88 9.14 -5.51
C LYS A 19 -0.43 8.48 -4.21
N TRP A 20 0.68 8.97 -3.67
CA TRP A 20 1.17 8.57 -2.36
C TRP A 20 0.53 9.42 -1.28
N HIS A 21 -0.07 8.78 -0.28
CA HIS A 21 -0.62 9.39 0.92
C HIS A 21 0.15 8.85 2.14
N PRO A 22 1.21 9.55 2.59
CA PRO A 22 2.02 9.11 3.72
C PRO A 22 1.21 9.15 5.01
N THR A 23 1.42 8.17 5.88
CA THR A 23 0.87 8.17 7.23
C THR A 23 1.79 7.44 8.19
N GLU A 24 1.72 7.78 9.47
CA GLU A 24 2.38 7.01 10.51
C GLU A 24 1.72 5.62 10.67
N GLU A 25 2.49 4.65 11.17
CA GLU A 25 2.02 3.25 11.25
C GLU A 25 0.70 3.10 12.01
N TRP A 26 0.52 3.90 13.07
CA TRP A 26 -0.64 3.87 13.96
C TRP A 26 -1.86 4.63 13.40
N TRP A 27 -1.69 5.36 12.28
CA TRP A 27 -2.68 6.30 11.75
C TRP A 27 -3.22 5.91 10.37
N HIS A 28 -2.96 4.67 9.92
CA HIS A 28 -3.41 4.19 8.60
C HIS A 28 -4.91 4.26 8.41
N ILE A 29 -5.69 3.88 9.42
CA ILE A 29 -7.16 3.87 9.34
C ILE A 29 -7.70 5.30 9.41
N ASN A 30 -7.15 6.14 10.28
CA ASN A 30 -7.51 7.56 10.38
C ASN A 30 -7.30 8.30 9.06
N ALA A 31 -6.17 8.06 8.38
CA ALA A 31 -5.91 8.66 7.07
C ALA A 31 -6.99 8.35 6.01
N ILE A 32 -7.68 7.20 6.14
CA ILE A 32 -8.80 6.85 5.24
C ILE A 32 -10.05 7.66 5.57
N TYR A 33 -10.31 7.94 6.85
CA TYR A 33 -11.38 8.84 7.24
C TYR A 33 -11.11 10.26 6.74
N ASP A 34 -9.86 10.74 6.86
CA ASP A 34 -9.46 12.06 6.35
C ASP A 34 -9.71 12.15 4.82
N LEU A 35 -9.24 11.16 4.05
CA LEU A 35 -9.48 11.09 2.60
C LEU A 35 -10.96 11.04 2.24
N LYS A 36 -11.78 10.39 3.06
CA LYS A 36 -13.24 10.38 2.89
C LYS A 36 -13.84 11.75 3.17
N GLU A 37 -13.40 12.45 4.20
CA GLU A 37 -13.87 13.81 4.53
C GLU A 37 -13.45 14.83 3.47
N GLU A 38 -12.28 14.67 2.87
CA GLU A 38 -11.81 15.42 1.70
C GLU A 38 -12.61 15.14 0.41
N GLY A 39 -13.52 14.17 0.44
CA GLY A 39 -14.41 13.86 -0.68
C GLY A 39 -13.81 12.94 -1.73
N TYR A 40 -12.81 12.11 -1.39
CA TYR A 40 -12.23 11.16 -2.35
C TYR A 40 -13.33 10.24 -2.92
N PRO A 41 -13.59 10.27 -4.25
CA PRO A 41 -14.84 9.75 -4.81
C PRO A 41 -15.12 8.27 -4.50
N ILE A 42 -14.08 7.45 -4.49
CA ILE A 42 -14.21 6.00 -4.28
C ILE A 42 -14.60 5.65 -2.83
N LEU A 43 -14.38 6.56 -1.89
CA LEU A 43 -14.76 6.43 -0.47
C LEU A 43 -16.18 6.97 -0.18
N GLN A 44 -16.87 7.52 -1.19
CA GLN A 44 -18.19 8.14 -1.00
C GLN A 44 -19.38 7.19 -1.19
N SER A 45 -19.13 5.97 -1.68
CA SER A 45 -20.19 4.99 -1.89
C SER A 45 -20.90 4.62 -0.58
N LYS A 46 -22.15 4.18 -0.69
CA LYS A 46 -22.95 3.75 0.47
C LYS A 46 -22.27 2.60 1.21
N GLU A 47 -21.81 1.59 0.48
CA GLU A 47 -21.09 0.44 1.01
C GLU A 47 -19.83 0.84 1.77
N THR A 48 -18.96 1.69 1.17
CA THR A 48 -17.74 2.14 1.86
C THR A 48 -18.08 2.92 3.12
N LYS A 49 -19.14 3.74 3.11
CA LYS A 49 -19.59 4.47 4.31
C LYS A 49 -20.08 3.54 5.42
N GLU A 50 -20.76 2.46 5.07
CA GLU A 50 -21.23 1.45 6.03
C GLU A 50 -20.05 0.69 6.65
N ILE A 51 -19.13 0.19 5.83
CA ILE A 51 -17.92 -0.53 6.30
C ILE A 51 -17.06 0.37 7.20
N LEU A 52 -16.84 1.62 6.81
CA LEU A 52 -16.11 2.58 7.65
C LEU A 52 -16.86 2.89 8.94
N LYS A 53 -18.20 2.89 8.95
CA LYS A 53 -18.98 3.12 10.17
C LYS A 53 -18.90 1.95 11.16
N GLU A 54 -18.76 0.71 10.66
CA GLU A 54 -18.59 -0.48 11.51
C GLU A 54 -17.28 -0.42 12.32
N GLY A 55 -16.24 0.21 11.79
CA GLY A 55 -14.97 0.43 12.49
C GLY A 55 -14.08 -0.79 12.63
N ASP A 56 -14.42 -1.92 12.00
CA ASP A 56 -13.58 -3.13 11.98
C ASP A 56 -12.40 -2.92 11.03
N GLU A 57 -11.19 -2.79 11.60
CA GLU A 57 -9.98 -2.51 10.84
C GLU A 57 -9.64 -3.57 9.79
N SER A 58 -9.93 -4.85 10.07
CA SER A 58 -9.66 -5.92 9.11
C SER A 58 -10.59 -5.78 7.91
N LYS A 59 -11.89 -5.57 8.16
CA LYS A 59 -12.86 -5.35 7.09
C LYS A 59 -12.55 -4.10 6.27
N ILE A 60 -12.16 -3.01 6.94
CA ILE A 60 -11.79 -1.76 6.26
C ILE A 60 -10.59 -2.00 5.36
N ARG A 61 -9.53 -2.65 5.86
CA ARG A 61 -8.33 -2.98 5.07
C ARG A 61 -8.68 -3.84 3.87
N ASP A 62 -9.44 -4.90 4.06
CA ASP A 62 -9.79 -5.84 2.99
C ASP A 62 -10.66 -5.16 1.91
N HIS A 63 -11.59 -4.30 2.34
CA HIS A 63 -12.40 -3.47 1.46
C HIS A 63 -11.56 -2.48 0.65
N LEU A 64 -10.62 -1.77 1.30
CA LEU A 64 -9.71 -0.84 0.62
C LEU A 64 -8.82 -1.55 -0.40
N ALA A 65 -8.30 -2.73 -0.06
CA ALA A 65 -7.54 -3.56 -0.98
C ALA A 65 -8.39 -3.98 -2.19
N ALA A 66 -9.67 -4.31 -1.98
CA ALA A 66 -10.63 -4.59 -3.06
C ALA A 66 -10.91 -3.38 -3.95
N LEU A 67 -10.96 -2.17 -3.36
CA LEU A 67 -11.05 -0.91 -4.09
C LEU A 67 -9.76 -0.57 -4.86
N GLY A 68 -8.66 -1.28 -4.58
CA GLY A 68 -7.37 -1.12 -5.26
C GLY A 68 -6.40 -0.18 -4.53
N PHE A 69 -6.62 0.12 -3.25
CA PHE A 69 -5.62 0.78 -2.42
C PHE A 69 -4.49 -0.20 -2.09
N ILE A 70 -3.28 0.34 -1.97
CA ILE A 70 -2.11 -0.43 -1.57
C ILE A 70 -1.57 0.17 -0.29
N LYS A 71 -1.54 -0.63 0.77
CA LYS A 71 -0.94 -0.24 2.05
C LYS A 71 0.53 -0.60 2.03
N ILE A 72 1.36 0.29 2.54
CA ILE A 72 2.76 0.01 2.84
C ILE A 72 2.99 0.29 4.32
N SER A 73 3.51 -0.67 5.06
CA SER A 73 3.83 -0.53 6.49
C SER A 73 4.85 -1.57 6.92
N ARG A 74 5.79 -1.25 7.83
CA ARG A 74 6.75 -2.23 8.40
C ARG A 74 7.52 -3.06 7.37
N SER A 75 7.97 -2.45 6.27
CA SER A 75 8.61 -3.18 5.16
C SER A 75 7.71 -4.28 4.56
N GLN A 76 6.40 -4.05 4.57
CA GLN A 76 5.40 -4.91 3.97
C GLN A 76 4.47 -4.09 3.07
N ILE A 77 4.12 -4.67 1.92
CA ILE A 77 3.11 -4.18 0.99
C ILE A 77 1.91 -5.11 1.13
N ASP A 78 0.73 -4.50 1.25
CA ASP A 78 -0.54 -5.20 1.35
C ASP A 78 -1.51 -4.61 0.32
N GLY A 79 -2.10 -5.49 -0.48
CA GLY A 79 -2.94 -5.15 -1.62
C GLY A 79 -3.30 -6.39 -2.44
N ILE A 80 -4.18 -6.20 -3.43
CA ILE A 80 -4.63 -7.30 -4.32
C ILE A 80 -3.96 -7.21 -5.69
N LYS A 81 -3.85 -6.01 -6.25
CA LYS A 81 -3.28 -5.75 -7.57
C LYS A 81 -2.79 -4.32 -7.67
N LEU A 82 -1.74 -4.10 -8.44
CA LEU A 82 -1.24 -2.78 -8.79
C LEU A 82 -1.65 -2.43 -10.22
N ASN A 83 -1.93 -1.16 -10.47
CA ASN A 83 -1.86 -0.60 -11.81
C ASN A 83 -0.47 0.00 -12.09
N ILE A 84 -0.24 0.48 -13.32
CA ILE A 84 1.06 1.00 -13.74
C ILE A 84 1.45 2.25 -12.94
N THR A 85 0.53 3.18 -12.68
CA THR A 85 0.86 4.42 -11.95
C THR A 85 1.23 4.12 -10.50
N GLN A 86 0.54 3.18 -9.86
CA GLN A 86 0.86 2.72 -8.52
C GLN A 86 2.22 1.99 -8.47
N LEU A 87 2.56 1.19 -9.49
CA LEU A 87 3.88 0.56 -9.58
C LEU A 87 4.99 1.61 -9.68
N VAL A 88 4.81 2.65 -10.50
CA VAL A 88 5.77 3.75 -10.61
C VAL A 88 5.94 4.46 -9.27
N THR A 89 4.84 4.75 -8.58
CA THR A 89 4.91 5.36 -7.24
C THR A 89 5.64 4.45 -6.25
N LEU A 90 5.34 3.15 -6.25
CA LEU A 90 6.04 2.19 -5.41
C LEU A 90 7.55 2.19 -5.70
N GLN A 91 7.94 2.16 -6.97
CA GLN A 91 9.35 2.19 -7.38
C GLN A 91 10.02 3.50 -6.94
N ASN A 92 9.35 4.64 -7.04
CA ASN A 92 9.86 5.93 -6.56
C ASN A 92 10.04 5.96 -5.03
N LEU A 93 9.16 5.31 -4.28
CA LEU A 93 9.31 5.19 -2.82
C LEU A 93 10.50 4.29 -2.46
N LEU A 94 10.63 3.15 -3.16
CA LEU A 94 11.69 2.18 -2.91
C LEU A 94 13.06 2.60 -3.46
N SER A 95 13.15 3.56 -4.38
CA SER A 95 14.44 4.05 -4.91
C SER A 95 15.31 4.71 -3.86
N LEU A 96 14.73 5.09 -2.72
CA LEU A 96 15.43 5.65 -1.56
C LEU A 96 15.96 4.58 -0.59
N CYS A 97 15.66 3.30 -0.84
CA CYS A 97 16.05 2.18 0.00
C CYS A 97 17.27 1.44 -0.58
N ASN A 98 17.90 0.58 0.24
CA ASN A 98 18.96 -0.28 -0.25
C ASN A 98 18.37 -1.33 -1.23
N PRO A 99 18.91 -1.46 -2.46
CA PRO A 99 18.39 -2.40 -3.46
C PRO A 99 18.51 -3.88 -3.08
N ASP A 100 19.38 -4.22 -2.13
CA ASP A 100 19.57 -5.57 -1.59
C ASP A 100 18.61 -5.90 -0.44
N ASP A 101 17.91 -4.91 0.12
CA ASP A 101 16.86 -5.15 1.10
C ASP A 101 15.67 -5.88 0.46
N GLU A 102 14.95 -6.64 1.29
CA GLU A 102 13.74 -7.35 0.91
C GLU A 102 12.52 -6.69 1.55
N ILE A 103 11.45 -6.57 0.76
CA ILE A 103 10.14 -6.13 1.21
C ILE A 103 9.17 -7.31 1.15
N GLY A 104 8.33 -7.44 2.17
CA GLY A 104 7.28 -8.45 2.22
C GLY A 104 6.10 -8.03 1.34
N ILE A 105 5.58 -8.94 0.53
CA ILE A 105 4.32 -8.79 -0.20
C ILE A 105 3.32 -9.74 0.42
N LEU A 106 2.25 -9.21 1.00
CA LEU A 106 1.14 -10.01 1.48
C LEU A 106 0.20 -10.28 0.32
N GLY A 107 0.20 -11.52 -0.17
CA GLY A 107 -0.73 -11.96 -1.21
C GLY A 107 -2.15 -12.11 -0.67
N SER A 108 -3.13 -12.12 -1.58
CA SER A 108 -4.57 -12.29 -1.26
C SER A 108 -4.89 -13.63 -0.58
N ASN A 109 -4.01 -14.63 -0.68
CA ASN A 109 -4.11 -15.92 -0.01
C ASN A 109 -3.47 -15.94 1.40
N GLY A 110 -3.02 -14.80 1.91
CA GLY A 110 -2.37 -14.67 3.22
C GLY A 110 -0.91 -15.12 3.26
N VAL A 111 -0.31 -15.49 2.12
CA VAL A 111 1.11 -15.87 2.04
C VAL A 111 1.97 -14.63 1.92
N LEU A 112 2.94 -14.49 2.84
CA LEU A 112 3.94 -13.44 2.80
C LEU A 112 5.13 -13.88 1.93
N LYS A 113 5.34 -13.21 0.80
CA LYS A 113 6.51 -13.42 -0.07
C LYS A 113 7.50 -12.28 0.09
N PHE A 114 8.77 -12.58 0.32
CA PHE A 114 9.82 -11.56 0.37
C PHE A 114 10.45 -11.37 -1.01
N ILE A 115 10.51 -10.12 -1.47
CA ILE A 115 11.06 -9.76 -2.78
C ILE A 115 12.12 -8.68 -2.58
N ARG A 116 13.30 -8.87 -3.18
CA ARG A 116 14.34 -7.84 -3.21
C ARG A 116 13.87 -6.59 -3.92
N ILE A 117 14.17 -5.43 -3.35
CA ILE A 117 13.81 -4.13 -3.91
C ILE A 117 14.34 -4.00 -5.35
N SER A 118 15.58 -4.42 -5.61
CA SER A 118 16.16 -4.42 -6.96
C SER A 118 15.36 -5.18 -8.02
N ARG A 119 14.56 -6.19 -7.63
CA ARG A 119 13.64 -6.88 -8.55
C ARG A 119 12.40 -6.03 -8.82
N ILE A 120 11.82 -5.43 -7.79
CA ILE A 120 10.66 -4.54 -7.90
C ILE A 120 10.99 -3.33 -8.79
N MET A 121 12.18 -2.76 -8.65
CA MET A 121 12.67 -1.65 -9.49
C MET A 121 12.76 -1.98 -10.98
N LYS A 122 12.81 -3.28 -11.35
CA LYS A 122 12.89 -3.74 -12.74
C LYS A 122 11.54 -4.22 -13.30
N LEU A 123 10.50 -4.26 -12.48
CA LEU A 123 9.17 -4.70 -12.91
C LEU A 123 8.58 -3.72 -13.92
N LYS A 124 8.03 -4.29 -15.00
CA LYS A 124 7.26 -3.56 -16.02
C LYS A 124 5.77 -3.93 -16.00
N ASN A 125 5.48 -5.16 -15.56
CA ASN A 125 4.11 -5.64 -15.35
C ASN A 125 3.76 -5.50 -13.87
N PRO A 126 2.79 -4.65 -13.50
CA PRO A 126 2.43 -4.41 -12.10
C PRO A 126 1.77 -5.62 -11.43
N ASN A 127 1.11 -6.50 -12.19
CA ASN A 127 0.42 -7.67 -11.62
C ASN A 127 1.39 -8.76 -11.16
N ALA A 128 2.61 -8.79 -11.73
CA ALA A 128 3.63 -9.79 -11.40
C ALA A 128 4.12 -9.72 -9.93
N LEU A 129 3.74 -8.69 -9.18
CA LEU A 129 4.08 -8.56 -7.77
C LEU A 129 3.17 -9.41 -6.86
N PHE A 130 1.91 -9.60 -7.23
CA PHE A 130 0.89 -10.29 -6.42
C PHE A 130 0.55 -11.70 -6.92
N ASP A 131 1.08 -12.10 -8.10
CA ASP A 131 1.06 -13.48 -8.60
C ASP A 131 2.05 -14.38 -7.82
#